data_AF-A0A0F9M8J0-F1
#
_entry.id   AF-A0A0F9M8J0-F1
#
_cell.length_a   1.000
_cell.length_b   1.000
_cell.length_c   1.000
_cell.angle_alpha   90.00
_cell.angle_beta   90.00
_cell.angle_gamma   90.00
#
_symmetry.space_group_name_H-M   'P 1'
#
loop_
_entity.id
_entity.type
_entity.pdbx_description
1 polymer ?
#
loop_
_entity_poly.entity_id
_entity_poly.type
_entity_poly.pdbx_seq_one_letter_code
_entity_poly.pdbx_strand_id
1 'polypeptide(L)'
;MANNHNDFTTKREVLAAKEDAIVELACMIGFGAPDSLDGQFKKAAELGLSNNDLTAVVSKAMCVKNNARDLINKTAYKKVGNDIYINDCCADEQITRLKEISAIASAVGTNSLTNYKKHVSIGKEVGLTNEEVEAITKTAFSAKTKLLHGFKLSVGENDASGKDKHQCSCNNQTNENSGSDKSSSGCC
;
A
#
# COMPACT_ATOMS: atom_id res chain seq x y z
N MET A 1 -46.78 31.23 6.44
CA MET A 1 -46.79 29.90 5.81
C MET A 1 -45.34 29.53 5.52
N ALA A 2 -44.80 28.56 6.25
CA ALA A 2 -43.42 28.11 6.08
C ALA A 2 -43.40 26.99 5.04
N ASN A 3 -42.70 27.19 3.91
CA ASN A 3 -42.35 26.12 2.99
C ASN A 3 -40.90 25.71 3.27
N ASN A 4 -40.75 24.67 4.09
CA ASN A 4 -39.52 23.91 4.22
C ASN A 4 -39.33 23.07 2.95
N HIS A 5 -38.53 23.57 2.01
CA HIS A 5 -37.89 22.71 1.03
C HIS A 5 -36.68 22.05 1.70
N ASN A 6 -36.91 20.89 2.31
CA ASN A 6 -35.82 19.97 2.63
C ASN A 6 -35.34 19.35 1.32
N ASP A 7 -34.33 19.97 0.72
CA ASP A 7 -33.55 19.38 -0.37
C ASP A 7 -32.62 18.32 0.23
N PHE A 8 -33.17 17.13 0.43
CA PHE A 8 -32.41 15.94 0.82
C PHE A 8 -31.80 15.33 -0.45
N THR A 9 -30.79 15.99 -1.01
CA THR A 9 -29.89 15.34 -1.97
C THR A 9 -29.12 14.26 -1.21
N THR A 10 -29.65 13.04 -1.21
CA THR A 10 -28.92 11.83 -0.82
C THR A 10 -27.67 11.77 -1.67
N LYS A 11 -26.52 12.08 -1.07
CA LYS A 11 -25.21 12.05 -1.72
C LYS A 11 -25.01 10.63 -2.24
N ARG A 12 -25.23 10.40 -3.54
CA ARG A 12 -25.06 9.09 -4.16
C ARG A 12 -23.62 8.65 -3.88
N GLU A 13 -23.45 7.53 -3.18
CA GLU A 13 -22.13 6.95 -3.00
C GLU A 13 -21.59 6.59 -4.38
N VAL A 14 -20.42 7.15 -4.72
CA VAL A 14 -19.80 6.98 -6.04
C VAL A 14 -19.23 5.57 -6.18
N LEU A 15 -18.83 4.96 -5.08
CA LEU A 15 -18.40 3.57 -4.98
C LEU A 15 -19.35 2.81 -4.06
N ALA A 16 -19.58 1.52 -4.32
CA ALA A 16 -20.27 0.69 -3.36
C ALA A 16 -19.39 0.47 -2.12
N ALA A 17 -19.98 0.29 -0.93
CA ALA A 17 -19.22 0.06 0.31
C ALA A 17 -18.19 -1.09 0.21
N LYS A 18 -18.52 -2.16 -0.53
CA LYS A 18 -17.59 -3.25 -0.83
C LYS A 18 -16.36 -2.78 -1.61
N GLU A 19 -16.57 -1.91 -2.60
CA GLU A 19 -15.48 -1.35 -3.42
C GLU A 19 -14.60 -0.43 -2.59
N ASP A 20 -15.17 0.39 -1.69
CA ASP A 20 -14.38 1.20 -0.75
C ASP A 20 -13.46 0.34 0.14
N ALA A 21 -13.97 -0.78 0.65
CA ALA A 21 -13.15 -1.71 1.43
C ALA A 21 -12.03 -2.37 0.59
N ILE A 22 -12.31 -2.68 -0.68
CA ILE A 22 -11.29 -3.16 -1.63
C ILE A 22 -10.20 -2.10 -1.83
N VAL A 23 -10.58 -0.84 -2.01
CA VAL A 23 -9.64 0.27 -2.20
C VAL A 23 -8.72 0.42 -0.99
N GLU A 24 -9.27 0.44 0.22
CA GLU A 24 -8.47 0.56 1.44
C GLU A 24 -7.51 -0.64 1.60
N LEU A 25 -8.01 -1.87 1.46
CA LEU A 25 -7.20 -3.09 1.55
C LEU A 25 -6.06 -3.11 0.53
N ALA A 26 -6.38 -2.89 -0.75
CA ALA A 26 -5.39 -2.92 -1.83
C ALA A 26 -4.35 -1.78 -1.70
N CYS A 27 -4.77 -0.60 -1.24
CA CYS A 27 -3.85 0.49 -0.92
C CYS A 27 -2.87 0.10 0.19
N MET A 28 -3.32 -0.55 1.27
CA MET A 28 -2.45 -0.99 2.36
C MET A 28 -1.45 -2.07 1.92
N ILE A 29 -1.89 -3.00 1.07
CA ILE A 29 -1.01 -4.00 0.46
C ILE A 29 0.08 -3.29 -0.35
N GLY A 30 -0.31 -2.39 -1.25
CA GLY A 30 0.59 -1.62 -2.10
C GLY A 30 1.58 -0.76 -1.29
N PHE A 31 1.09 -0.08 -0.25
CA PHE A 31 1.93 0.70 0.65
C PHE A 31 2.90 -0.17 1.46
N GLY A 32 2.50 -1.40 1.80
CA GLY A 32 3.31 -2.34 2.56
C GLY A 32 3.21 -2.15 4.07
N ALA A 33 2.02 -1.88 4.59
CA ALA A 33 1.76 -1.80 6.03
C ALA A 33 1.09 -3.09 6.56
N PRO A 34 1.86 -4.10 6.99
CA PRO A 34 1.31 -5.38 7.45
C PRO A 34 0.38 -5.23 8.66
N ASP A 35 0.75 -4.37 9.62
CA ASP A 35 -0.01 -4.17 10.87
C ASP A 35 -1.41 -3.60 10.66
N SER A 36 -1.67 -3.04 9.47
CA SER A 36 -2.98 -2.51 9.10
C SER A 36 -3.83 -3.49 8.32
N LEU A 37 -3.30 -4.65 7.92
CA LEU A 37 -4.02 -5.58 7.05
C LEU A 37 -5.16 -6.32 7.78
N ASP A 38 -4.95 -6.75 9.03
CA ASP A 38 -5.96 -7.53 9.76
C ASP A 38 -7.30 -6.80 9.87
N GLY A 39 -7.25 -5.51 10.21
CA GLY A 39 -8.45 -4.66 10.28
C GLY A 39 -9.13 -4.49 8.92
N GLN A 40 -8.35 -4.38 7.84
CA GLN A 40 -8.88 -4.23 6.48
C GLN A 40 -9.51 -5.52 5.95
N PHE A 41 -8.89 -6.68 6.22
CA PHE A 41 -9.48 -7.99 5.91
C PHE A 41 -10.78 -8.22 6.67
N LYS A 42 -10.81 -7.89 7.97
CA LYS A 42 -12.03 -7.98 8.78
C LYS A 42 -13.15 -7.11 8.21
N LYS A 43 -12.87 -5.84 7.92
CA LYS A 43 -13.84 -4.91 7.31
C LYS A 43 -14.39 -5.43 5.97
N ALA A 44 -13.51 -5.93 5.11
CA ALA A 44 -13.90 -6.49 3.81
C ALA A 44 -14.79 -7.75 3.96
N ALA A 45 -14.46 -8.63 4.91
CA ALA A 45 -15.26 -9.81 5.21
C ALA A 45 -16.64 -9.45 5.79
N GLU A 46 -16.72 -8.48 6.70
CA GLU A 46 -17.97 -7.98 7.29
C GLU A 46 -18.92 -7.39 6.24
N LEU A 47 -18.36 -6.78 5.18
CA LEU A 47 -19.13 -6.29 4.04
C LEU A 47 -19.53 -7.39 3.07
N GLY A 48 -19.12 -8.64 3.30
CA GLY A 48 -19.51 -9.82 2.53
C GLY A 48 -18.69 -10.03 1.26
N LEU A 49 -17.40 -9.67 1.24
CA LEU A 49 -16.48 -10.15 0.22
C LEU A 49 -16.18 -11.63 0.46
N SER A 50 -16.24 -12.43 -0.62
CA SER A 50 -15.90 -13.84 -0.54
C SER A 50 -14.38 -14.04 -0.44
N ASN A 51 -13.95 -15.22 0.02
CA ASN A 51 -12.53 -15.58 0.00
C ASN A 51 -11.93 -15.53 -1.42
N ASN A 52 -12.72 -15.83 -2.45
CA ASN A 52 -12.28 -15.74 -3.84
C ASN A 52 -12.06 -14.29 -4.26
N ASP A 53 -12.97 -13.38 -3.89
CA ASP A 53 -12.82 -11.95 -4.14
C ASP A 53 -11.58 -11.41 -3.43
N LEU A 54 -11.41 -11.73 -2.14
CA LEU A 54 -10.23 -11.35 -1.36
C LEU A 54 -8.94 -11.87 -1.99
N THR A 55 -8.92 -13.12 -2.45
CA THR A 55 -7.77 -13.71 -3.16
C THR A 55 -7.44 -12.94 -4.44
N ALA A 56 -8.46 -12.56 -5.21
CA ALA A 56 -8.28 -11.77 -6.43
C ALA A 56 -7.75 -10.35 -6.14
N VAL A 57 -8.29 -9.68 -5.12
CA VAL A 57 -7.82 -8.36 -4.64
C VAL A 57 -6.35 -8.45 -4.23
N VAL A 58 -6.01 -9.40 -3.37
CA VAL A 58 -4.64 -9.59 -2.85
C VAL A 58 -3.67 -9.89 -3.98
N SER A 59 -4.00 -10.85 -4.84
CA SER A 59 -3.16 -11.26 -5.96
C SER A 59 -2.87 -10.07 -6.88
N LYS A 60 -3.90 -9.31 -7.27
CA LYS A 60 -3.71 -8.15 -8.14
C LYS A 60 -2.94 -7.02 -7.47
N ALA A 61 -3.27 -6.69 -6.22
CA ALA A 61 -2.58 -5.65 -5.47
C ALA A 61 -1.08 -5.98 -5.26
N MET A 62 -0.76 -7.24 -4.97
CA MET A 62 0.62 -7.73 -4.83
C MET A 62 1.38 -7.70 -6.15
N CYS A 63 0.74 -8.06 -7.27
CA CYS A 63 1.35 -7.91 -8.59
C CYS A 63 1.73 -6.44 -8.83
N VAL A 64 0.81 -5.49 -8.65
CA VAL A 64 1.10 -4.06 -8.85
C VAL A 64 2.24 -3.58 -7.95
N LYS A 65 2.29 -4.04 -6.70
CA LYS A 65 3.38 -3.75 -5.76
C LYS A 65 4.73 -4.28 -6.24
N ASN A 66 4.78 -5.55 -6.64
CA ASN A 66 6.01 -6.17 -7.12
C ASN A 66 6.48 -5.50 -8.42
N ASN A 67 5.56 -5.20 -9.34
CA ASN A 67 5.90 -4.47 -10.56
C ASN A 67 6.45 -3.07 -10.25
N ALA A 68 5.86 -2.32 -9.31
CA ALA A 68 6.39 -1.02 -8.89
C ALA A 68 7.82 -1.13 -8.34
N ARG A 69 8.09 -2.13 -7.50
CA ARG A 69 9.44 -2.45 -7.01
C ARG A 69 10.39 -2.77 -8.16
N ASP A 70 9.98 -3.60 -9.10
CA ASP A 70 10.81 -4.04 -10.21
C ASP A 70 11.12 -2.87 -11.17
N LEU A 71 10.16 -1.95 -11.39
CA LEU A 71 10.40 -0.70 -12.13
C LEU A 71 11.43 0.21 -11.45
N ILE A 72 11.37 0.33 -10.13
CA ILE A 72 12.38 1.06 -9.34
C ILE A 72 13.74 0.38 -9.51
N ASN A 73 13.82 -0.94 -9.31
CA ASN A 73 15.05 -1.71 -9.45
C ASN A 73 15.65 -1.51 -10.84
N LYS A 74 14.87 -1.68 -11.91
CA LYS A 74 15.36 -1.49 -13.29
C LYS A 74 15.95 -0.09 -13.48
N THR A 75 15.26 0.93 -12.97
CA THR A 75 15.71 2.31 -13.10
C THR A 75 17.00 2.57 -12.30
N ALA A 76 17.06 2.08 -11.06
CA ALA A 76 18.21 2.24 -10.17
C ALA A 76 19.44 1.46 -10.68
N TYR A 77 19.27 0.19 -11.04
CA TYR A 77 20.36 -0.64 -11.58
C TYR A 77 20.91 -0.08 -12.90
N LYS A 78 20.02 0.38 -13.79
CA LYS A 78 20.45 1.04 -15.03
C LYS A 78 21.32 2.27 -14.76
N LYS A 79 21.05 3.02 -13.69
CA LYS A 79 21.85 4.20 -13.30
C LYS A 79 23.23 3.84 -12.78
N VAL A 80 23.42 2.64 -12.23
CA VAL A 80 24.73 2.14 -11.77
C VAL A 80 25.40 1.21 -12.79
N GLY A 81 24.93 1.19 -14.04
CA GLY A 81 25.57 0.46 -15.14
C GLY A 81 25.17 -1.00 -15.30
N ASN A 82 24.17 -1.47 -14.55
CA ASN A 82 23.66 -2.84 -14.66
C ASN A 82 22.28 -2.85 -15.34
N ASP A 83 22.13 -3.60 -16.43
CA ASP A 83 20.81 -3.82 -17.02
C ASP A 83 20.20 -5.08 -16.40
N ILE A 84 18.97 -4.96 -15.91
CA ILE A 84 18.23 -6.08 -15.33
C ILE A 84 16.92 -6.27 -16.07
N TYR A 85 16.60 -7.52 -16.38
CA TYR A 85 15.30 -7.88 -16.92
C TYR A 85 14.26 -7.89 -15.80
N ILE A 86 13.09 -7.33 -16.08
CA ILE A 86 11.94 -7.35 -15.19
C ILE A 86 10.76 -8.01 -15.88
N ASN A 87 10.08 -8.90 -15.16
CA ASN A 87 8.91 -9.59 -15.65
C ASN A 87 7.67 -8.71 -15.42
N ASP A 88 6.92 -8.38 -16.47
CA ASP A 88 5.68 -7.62 -16.32
C ASP A 88 4.56 -8.56 -15.84
N CYS A 89 4.18 -8.45 -14.57
CA CYS A 89 3.13 -9.31 -13.99
C CYS A 89 1.70 -8.97 -14.46
N CYS A 90 1.54 -8.02 -15.39
CA CYS A 90 0.21 -7.54 -15.80
C CYS A 90 -0.49 -8.39 -16.88
N ALA A 91 0.11 -9.50 -17.33
CA ALA A 91 -0.48 -10.39 -18.34
C ALA A 91 -1.48 -11.39 -17.72
N ASP A 92 -2.40 -10.91 -16.90
CA ASP A 92 -3.47 -11.73 -16.33
C ASP A 92 -4.62 -11.82 -17.34
N GLU A 93 -5.04 -13.04 -17.71
CA GLU A 93 -5.97 -13.30 -18.83
C GLU A 93 -7.39 -12.77 -18.60
N GLN A 94 -7.77 -12.52 -17.34
CA GLN A 94 -9.10 -12.02 -17.00
C GLN A 94 -9.05 -10.65 -16.32
N ILE A 95 -9.39 -9.63 -17.09
CA ILE A 95 -9.59 -8.25 -16.62
C ILE A 95 -10.99 -8.15 -16.00
N THR A 96 -11.07 -7.70 -14.76
CA THR A 96 -12.34 -7.51 -14.06
C THR A 96 -12.36 -6.18 -13.32
N ARG A 97 -13.56 -5.62 -13.11
CA ARG A 97 -13.73 -4.37 -12.35
C ARG A 97 -13.06 -4.42 -10.97
N LEU A 98 -13.27 -5.50 -10.21
CA LEU A 98 -12.67 -5.69 -8.89
C LEU A 98 -11.14 -5.69 -8.94
N LYS A 99 -10.55 -6.37 -9.94
CA LYS A 99 -9.10 -6.38 -10.14
C LYS A 99 -8.58 -4.99 -10.46
N GLU A 100 -9.23 -4.24 -11.35
CA GLU A 100 -8.76 -2.90 -11.73
C GLU A 100 -8.92 -1.86 -10.61
N ILE A 101 -9.99 -1.93 -9.80
CA ILE A 101 -10.11 -1.12 -8.57
C ILE A 101 -8.92 -1.40 -7.64
N SER A 102 -8.61 -2.68 -7.42
CA SER A 102 -7.48 -3.11 -6.58
C SER A 102 -6.15 -2.63 -7.13
N ALA A 103 -5.97 -2.69 -8.46
CA ALA A 103 -4.75 -2.30 -9.12
C ALA A 103 -4.49 -0.79 -9.04
N ILE A 104 -5.52 0.04 -9.28
CA ILE A 104 -5.44 1.50 -9.16
C ILE A 104 -5.11 1.88 -7.71
N ALA A 105 -5.81 1.30 -6.73
CA ALA A 105 -5.58 1.58 -5.32
C ALA A 105 -4.16 1.17 -4.86
N SER A 106 -3.67 -0.01 -5.28
CA SER A 106 -2.29 -0.45 -5.00
C SER A 106 -1.25 0.45 -5.69
N ALA A 107 -1.53 0.95 -6.89
CA ALA A 107 -0.65 1.92 -7.56
C ALA A 107 -0.53 3.24 -6.78
N VAL A 108 -1.62 3.72 -6.17
CA VAL A 108 -1.59 4.87 -5.23
C VAL A 108 -0.77 4.52 -3.98
N GLY A 109 -0.99 3.33 -3.40
CA GLY A 109 -0.23 2.84 -2.25
C GLY A 109 1.28 2.85 -2.49
N THR A 110 1.71 2.34 -3.64
CA THR A 110 3.12 2.25 -4.07
C THR A 110 3.72 3.55 -4.62
N ASN A 111 2.92 4.59 -4.81
CA ASN A 111 3.30 5.82 -5.55
C ASN A 111 3.76 5.56 -7.00
N SER A 112 3.26 4.51 -7.66
CA SER A 112 3.65 4.17 -9.03
C SER A 112 2.74 4.86 -10.05
N LEU A 113 3.16 6.03 -10.56
CA LEU A 113 2.40 6.74 -11.61
C LEU A 113 2.25 5.91 -12.89
N THR A 114 3.25 5.11 -13.23
CA THR A 114 3.21 4.21 -14.40
C THR A 114 2.09 3.18 -14.26
N ASN A 115 2.01 2.49 -13.11
CA ASN A 115 0.95 1.51 -12.88
C ASN A 115 -0.42 2.17 -12.73
N TYR A 116 -0.47 3.34 -12.11
CA TYR A 116 -1.71 4.12 -11.99
C TYR A 116 -2.29 4.43 -13.37
N LYS A 117 -1.49 4.99 -14.29
CA LYS A 117 -1.95 5.31 -15.65
C LYS A 117 -2.39 4.07 -16.42
N LYS A 118 -1.63 2.98 -16.32
CA LYS A 118 -1.95 1.69 -16.97
C LYS A 118 -3.32 1.18 -16.52
N HIS A 119 -3.53 1.06 -15.21
CA HIS A 119 -4.76 0.49 -14.66
C HIS A 119 -5.96 1.43 -14.70
N VAL A 120 -5.76 2.75 -14.76
CA VAL A 120 -6.85 3.68 -15.10
C VAL A 120 -7.33 3.47 -16.54
N SER A 121 -6.41 3.25 -17.49
CA SER A 121 -6.80 2.96 -18.87
C SER A 121 -7.59 1.67 -18.99
N ILE A 122 -7.07 0.58 -18.40
CA ILE A 122 -7.72 -0.74 -18.41
C ILE A 122 -9.04 -0.70 -17.62
N GLY A 123 -9.05 0.03 -16.49
CA GLY A 123 -10.23 0.24 -15.67
C GLY A 123 -11.41 0.83 -16.45
N LYS A 124 -11.14 1.77 -17.36
CA LYS A 124 -12.16 2.34 -18.25
C LYS A 124 -12.74 1.32 -19.23
N GLU A 125 -11.93 0.36 -19.68
CA GLU A 125 -12.39 -0.72 -20.57
C GLU A 125 -13.36 -1.68 -19.86
N VAL A 126 -13.23 -1.83 -18.53
CA VAL A 126 -14.19 -2.59 -17.69
C VAL A 126 -15.28 -1.72 -17.06
N GLY A 127 -15.45 -0.49 -17.55
CA GLY A 127 -16.58 0.38 -17.21
C GLY A 127 -16.38 1.25 -15.97
N LEU A 128 -15.15 1.47 -15.49
CA LEU A 128 -14.91 2.49 -14.46
C LEU A 128 -15.07 3.90 -15.05
N THR A 129 -15.89 4.73 -14.42
CA THR A 129 -16.04 6.14 -14.81
C THR A 129 -14.90 7.01 -14.28
N ASN A 130 -14.77 8.24 -14.78
CA ASN A 130 -13.77 9.17 -14.24
C ASN A 130 -14.05 9.52 -12.77
N GLU A 131 -15.33 9.66 -12.41
CA GLU A 131 -15.77 9.93 -11.04
C GLU A 131 -15.41 8.78 -10.10
N GLU A 132 -15.59 7.53 -10.55
CA GLU A 132 -15.19 6.34 -9.80
C GLU A 132 -13.67 6.27 -9.64
N VAL A 133 -12.89 6.54 -10.69
CA VAL A 133 -11.42 6.60 -10.61
C VAL A 133 -10.97 7.69 -9.63
N GLU A 134 -11.62 8.85 -9.64
CA GLU A 134 -11.33 9.93 -8.70
C GLU A 134 -11.67 9.52 -7.25
N ALA A 135 -12.81 8.85 -7.05
CA ALA A 135 -13.22 8.33 -5.75
C ALA A 135 -12.22 7.28 -5.22
N ILE A 136 -11.84 6.30 -6.04
CA ILE A 136 -10.81 5.29 -5.71
C ILE A 136 -9.51 5.99 -5.26
N THR A 137 -9.08 6.97 -6.05
CA THR A 137 -7.84 7.71 -5.78
C THR A 137 -7.91 8.47 -4.45
N LYS A 138 -9.00 9.20 -4.20
CA LYS A 138 -9.21 9.95 -2.95
C LYS A 138 -9.29 9.02 -1.74
N THR A 139 -10.03 7.91 -1.84
CA THR A 139 -10.15 6.92 -0.76
C THR A 139 -8.79 6.30 -0.45
N ALA A 140 -8.03 5.86 -1.47
CA ALA A 140 -6.69 5.31 -1.29
C ALA A 140 -5.72 6.33 -0.66
N PHE A 141 -5.71 7.58 -1.13
CA PHE A 141 -4.90 8.64 -0.53
C PHE A 141 -5.28 8.89 0.94
N SER A 142 -6.58 8.97 1.24
CA SER A 142 -7.06 9.17 2.62
C SER A 142 -6.61 8.04 3.54
N ALA A 143 -6.75 6.78 3.10
CA ALA A 143 -6.32 5.60 3.84
C ALA A 143 -4.81 5.66 4.14
N LYS A 144 -3.99 5.94 3.12
CA LYS A 144 -2.54 6.11 3.25
C LYS A 144 -2.15 7.25 4.20
N THR A 145 -2.83 8.40 4.12
CA THR A 145 -2.56 9.55 5.00
C THR A 145 -2.90 9.26 6.46
N LYS A 146 -4.00 8.56 6.74
CA LYS A 146 -4.36 8.14 8.10
C LYS A 146 -3.26 7.30 8.73
N LEU A 147 -2.69 6.37 7.96
CA LEU A 147 -1.60 5.53 8.42
C LEU A 147 -0.31 6.31 8.69
N LEU A 148 0.06 7.22 7.77
CA LEU A 148 1.20 8.12 7.98
C LEU A 148 1.02 9.02 9.20
N HIS A 149 -0.21 9.46 9.49
CA HIS A 149 -0.49 10.22 10.70
C HIS A 149 -0.33 9.37 11.97
N GLY A 150 -0.82 8.13 11.97
CA GLY A 150 -0.59 7.18 13.06
C GLY A 150 0.90 6.96 13.32
N PHE A 151 1.71 6.83 12.27
CA PHE A 151 3.16 6.71 12.39
C PHE A 151 3.82 7.95 13.01
N LYS A 152 3.38 9.17 12.62
CA LYS A 152 3.89 10.41 13.22
C LYS A 152 3.63 10.48 14.72
N LEU A 153 2.45 10.04 15.17
CA LEU A 153 2.12 10.02 16.60
C LEU A 153 3.02 9.02 17.35
N SER A 154 3.24 7.82 16.80
CA SER A 154 4.11 6.82 17.44
C SER A 154 5.60 7.22 17.52
N VAL A 155 6.07 8.09 16.62
CA VAL A 155 7.45 8.61 16.67
C VAL A 155 7.55 9.81 17.63
N GLY A 156 6.50 10.63 17.75
CA GLY A 156 6.46 11.79 18.64
C GLY A 156 6.23 11.47 20.13
N GLU A 157 5.77 10.27 20.47
CA GLU A 157 5.53 9.84 21.86
C GLU A 157 6.81 9.41 22.62
N ASN A 158 7.95 9.26 21.94
CA ASN A 158 9.21 8.84 22.57
C ASN A 158 10.06 10.00 23.15
N ASP A 159 9.68 11.26 22.95
CA ASP A 159 10.49 12.41 23.37
C ASP A 159 10.05 13.04 24.71
N ALA A 160 9.04 12.50 25.39
CA ALA A 160 8.47 13.14 26.59
C ALA A 160 8.58 12.34 27.91
N SER A 161 9.17 11.15 27.94
CA SER A 161 9.44 10.48 29.22
C SER A 161 10.57 9.48 29.17
N GLY A 162 11.60 9.71 29.98
CA GLY A 162 12.45 8.64 30.49
C GLY A 162 13.92 8.77 30.11
N LYS A 163 14.69 9.23 31.09
CA LYS A 163 16.12 8.99 31.17
C LYS A 163 16.37 7.49 30.98
N ASP A 164 17.08 7.12 29.93
CA ASP A 164 18.12 6.10 30.02
C ASP A 164 19.18 6.38 28.97
N LYS A 165 20.33 6.85 29.46
CA LYS A 165 21.55 6.94 28.68
C LYS A 165 22.01 5.51 28.37
N HIS A 166 21.56 4.92 27.27
CA HIS A 166 22.37 3.91 26.61
C HIS A 166 23.51 4.63 25.89
N GLN A 167 24.58 4.83 26.66
CA GLN A 167 25.86 5.28 26.18
C GLN A 167 26.42 4.17 25.28
N CYS A 168 26.22 4.27 23.97
CA CYS A 168 26.97 3.48 23.01
C CYS A 168 28.44 3.93 23.08
N SER A 169 29.19 3.28 23.97
CA SER A 169 30.64 3.44 24.05
C SER A 169 31.28 2.58 22.97
N CYS A 170 31.58 3.17 21.82
CA CYS A 170 32.53 2.59 20.88
C CYS A 170 33.93 2.75 21.48
N ASN A 171 34.33 1.81 22.34
CA ASN A 171 35.71 1.72 22.79
C ASN A 171 36.56 1.18 21.64
N ASN A 172 37.29 2.08 20.97
CA ASN A 172 38.43 1.69 20.13
C ASN A 172 39.47 1.01 21.00
N GLN A 173 39.53 -0.31 20.96
CA GLN A 173 40.73 -1.05 21.35
C GLN A 173 41.29 -1.73 20.11
N THR A 174 42.29 -1.07 19.53
CA THR A 174 43.38 -1.75 18.83
C THR A 174 43.99 -2.75 19.80
N ASN A 175 43.91 -4.06 19.52
CA ASN A 175 45.05 -4.94 19.74
C ASN A 175 44.94 -6.28 19.03
N GLU A 176 46.10 -6.68 18.55
CA GLU A 176 46.45 -7.88 17.81
C GLU A 176 46.29 -9.16 18.65
N ASN A 177 46.12 -10.29 17.94
CA ASN A 177 46.46 -11.66 18.35
C ASN A 177 45.89 -12.22 19.67
N SER A 178 44.98 -13.20 19.56
CA SER A 178 45.25 -14.63 19.79
C SER A 178 43.99 -15.41 20.19
N GLY A 179 43.75 -16.54 19.51
CA GLY A 179 43.23 -17.76 20.14
C GLY A 179 41.73 -17.90 20.43
N SER A 180 41.15 -18.90 19.75
CA SER A 180 40.05 -19.80 20.18
C SER A 180 38.60 -19.29 20.24
N ASP A 181 37.80 -19.83 19.31
CA ASP A 181 36.44 -20.33 19.40
C ASP A 181 35.48 -19.74 20.46
N LYS A 182 34.42 -19.07 19.97
CA LYS A 182 33.03 -19.58 20.05
C LYS A 182 32.03 -18.65 19.36
N SER A 183 31.16 -19.30 18.58
CA SER A 183 29.76 -19.00 18.24
C SER A 183 29.14 -17.64 18.58
N SER A 184 28.26 -17.23 17.66
CA SER A 184 27.01 -16.46 17.84
C SER A 184 27.02 -15.08 17.21
N SER A 185 26.37 -15.03 16.04
CA SER A 185 25.39 -14.03 15.63
C SER A 185 25.28 -12.76 16.50
N GLY A 186 25.53 -11.63 15.87
CA GLY A 186 25.09 -10.32 16.32
C GLY A 186 25.22 -9.35 15.16
N CYS A 187 24.11 -8.69 14.82
CA CYS A 187 23.98 -7.71 13.77
C CYS A 187 25.10 -6.65 13.77
N CYS A 188 25.50 -6.24 12.57
CA CYS A 188 25.45 -4.84 12.21
C CYS A 188 24.23 -4.67 11.29
#